data_AF-A0A712CT04-F1
#
_entry.id   AF-A0A712CT04-F1
#
_cell.length_a   1.000
_cell.length_b   1.000
_cell.length_c   1.000
_cell.angle_alpha   90.00
_cell.angle_beta   90.00
_cell.angle_gamma   90.00
#
_symmetry.space_group_name_H-M   'P 1'
#
loop_
_entity.id
_entity.type
_entity.pdbx_description
1 polymer ?
#
loop_
_entity_poly.entity_id
_entity_poly.type
_entity_poly.pdbx_seq_one_letter_code
_entity_poly.pdbx_strand_id
1 'polypeptide(L)'
;NLELQQSSQSQVDSSTIFSGIEGAEMSNKGQDKGVVVSSVKANSPAAQIGLKKGDVIIGANQQPVKNIAELRKILDSKPSVLALNIQRGDSSIYLLMQ
;
A
#
# COMPACT_ATOMS: atom_id res chain seq x y z
N ASN A 1 -11.28 -32.34 20.99
CA ASN A 1 -11.97 -31.05 20.86
C ASN A 1 -11.02 -30.06 20.22
N LEU A 2 -11.02 -29.99 18.89
CA LEU A 2 -10.29 -28.98 18.13
C LEU A 2 -11.36 -28.04 17.56
N GLU A 3 -11.51 -26.85 18.16
CA GLU A 3 -12.35 -25.81 17.60
C GLU A 3 -11.50 -24.90 16.71
N LEU A 4 -11.67 -25.09 15.41
CA LEU A 4 -11.28 -24.16 14.36
C LEU A 4 -12.27 -22.99 14.38
N GLN A 5 -11.93 -21.90 15.08
CA GLN A 5 -12.66 -20.64 14.93
C GLN A 5 -12.10 -19.86 13.73
N GLN A 6 -12.85 -19.94 12.63
CA GLN A 6 -12.75 -19.07 11.47
C GLN A 6 -12.98 -17.62 11.89
N SER A 7 -11.93 -16.80 11.86
CA SER A 7 -12.06 -15.34 11.82
C SER A 7 -11.76 -14.86 10.40
N SER A 8 -12.83 -14.80 9.62
CA SER A 8 -12.92 -14.20 8.31
C SER A 8 -12.63 -12.70 8.39
N GLN A 9 -11.44 -12.29 7.94
CA GLN A 9 -11.19 -10.94 7.44
C GLN A 9 -9.96 -11.00 6.54
N SER A 10 -10.23 -11.26 5.26
CA SER A 10 -9.37 -10.99 4.10
C SER A 10 -7.87 -10.90 4.41
N GLN A 11 -7.27 -12.04 4.71
CA GLN A 11 -5.84 -12.24 4.47
C GLN A 11 -5.65 -12.11 2.96
N VAL A 12 -5.43 -10.87 2.52
CA VAL A 12 -4.95 -10.55 1.20
C VAL A 12 -3.74 -11.43 0.96
N ASP A 13 -3.90 -12.39 0.06
CA ASP A 13 -2.93 -13.44 -0.24
C ASP A 13 -1.51 -12.87 -0.37
N SER A 14 -0.64 -13.32 0.54
CA SER A 14 0.77 -12.94 0.70
C SER A 14 1.67 -13.39 -0.46
N SER A 15 1.18 -13.52 -1.69
CA SER A 15 1.96 -14.05 -2.81
C SER A 15 2.14 -13.08 -4.00
N THR A 16 1.57 -11.87 -3.96
CA THR A 16 1.82 -10.91 -5.08
C THR A 16 1.70 -9.43 -4.71
N ILE A 17 1.89 -9.04 -3.44
CA ILE A 17 2.17 -7.62 -3.18
C ILE A 17 3.63 -7.39 -3.57
N PHE A 18 3.87 -6.50 -4.54
CA PHE A 18 5.19 -6.01 -4.92
C PHE A 18 6.07 -5.83 -3.66
N SER A 19 7.18 -6.56 -3.59
CA SER A 19 8.05 -6.68 -2.41
C SER A 19 8.44 -5.34 -1.80
N GLY A 20 8.52 -4.32 -2.65
CA GLY A 20 8.85 -2.96 -2.30
C GLY A 20 8.00 -2.27 -1.23
N ILE A 21 6.74 -2.67 -1.07
CA ILE A 21 5.84 -2.09 -0.06
C ILE A 21 5.40 -3.12 0.97
N GLU A 22 6.15 -4.23 1.07
CA GLU A 22 5.92 -5.24 2.08
C GLU A 22 6.02 -4.65 3.49
N GLY A 23 5.15 -5.10 4.39
CA GLY A 23 5.07 -4.64 5.77
C GLY A 23 4.28 -3.34 5.96
N ALA A 24 3.63 -2.81 4.93
CA ALA A 24 2.62 -1.77 5.08
C ALA A 24 1.21 -2.38 5.17
N GLU A 25 0.44 -1.97 6.18
CA GLU A 25 -0.99 -2.24 6.23
C GLU A 25 -1.76 -1.09 5.60
N MET A 26 -2.61 -1.41 4.63
CA MET A 26 -3.28 -0.42 3.79
C MET A 26 -4.77 -0.70 3.69
N SER A 27 -5.56 0.36 3.60
CA SER A 27 -7.00 0.28 3.40
C SER A 27 -7.51 1.47 2.58
N ASN A 28 -8.74 1.41 2.09
CA ASN A 28 -9.33 2.54 1.37
C ASN A 28 -9.63 3.69 2.35
N LYS A 29 -9.20 4.91 2.03
CA LYS A 29 -9.48 6.10 2.86
C LYS A 29 -10.94 6.55 2.82
N GLY A 30 -11.70 6.08 1.83
CA GLY A 30 -13.10 6.41 1.56
C GLY A 30 -13.44 6.09 0.11
N GLN A 31 -14.63 6.47 -0.36
CA GLN A 31 -14.97 6.36 -1.78
C GLN A 31 -14.07 7.28 -2.60
N ASP A 32 -13.25 6.69 -3.46
CA ASP A 32 -12.33 7.35 -4.39
C ASP A 32 -11.34 8.37 -3.79
N LYS A 33 -10.95 8.17 -2.52
CA LYS A 33 -10.04 9.06 -1.79
C LYS A 33 -8.60 8.51 -1.64
N GLY A 34 -8.28 7.47 -2.40
CA GLY A 34 -6.98 6.80 -2.35
C GLY A 34 -6.86 5.77 -1.23
N VAL A 35 -5.63 5.37 -0.96
CA VAL A 35 -5.29 4.28 -0.04
C VAL A 35 -4.55 4.84 1.16
N VAL A 36 -5.10 4.66 2.36
CA VAL A 36 -4.47 5.08 3.62
C VAL A 36 -3.54 3.98 4.14
N VAL A 37 -2.38 4.39 4.63
CA VAL A 37 -1.42 3.53 5.32
C VAL A 37 -1.71 3.56 6.82
N SER A 38 -2.23 2.45 7.34
CA SER A 38 -2.66 2.31 8.74
C SER A 38 -1.48 2.01 9.66
N SER A 39 -0.53 1.23 9.19
CA SER A 39 0.69 0.88 9.92
C SER A 39 1.82 0.52 8.94
N VAL A 40 3.06 0.64 9.43
CA VAL A 40 4.27 0.22 8.71
C VAL A 40 5.17 -0.51 9.69
N LYS A 41 5.53 -1.75 9.38
CA LYS A 41 6.44 -2.58 10.17
C LYS A 41 7.86 -1.99 10.11
N ALA A 42 8.52 -1.91 11.26
CA ALA A 42 9.92 -1.48 11.31
C ALA A 42 10.82 -2.44 10.49
N ASN A 43 11.84 -1.88 9.84
CA ASN A 43 12.80 -2.61 8.99
C ASN A 43 12.15 -3.36 7.80
N SER A 44 10.93 -3.00 7.40
CA SER A 44 10.30 -3.55 6.19
C SER A 44 10.72 -2.75 4.94
N PRO A 45 10.55 -3.32 3.73
CA PRO A 45 10.72 -2.58 2.49
C PRO A 45 9.90 -1.28 2.43
N ALA A 46 8.65 -1.32 2.91
CA ALA A 46 7.83 -0.12 3.03
C ALA A 46 8.47 0.96 3.92
N ALA A 47 9.07 0.57 5.04
CA ALA A 47 9.80 1.49 5.91
C ALA A 47 11.06 2.04 5.24
N GLN A 48 11.78 1.21 4.48
CA GLN A 48 13.02 1.59 3.78
C GLN A 48 12.78 2.63 2.69
N ILE A 49 11.66 2.55 1.96
CA ILE A 49 11.28 3.59 1.00
C ILE A 49 10.72 4.86 1.66
N GLY A 50 10.58 4.87 2.98
CA GLY A 50 10.12 6.02 3.74
C GLY A 50 8.60 6.15 3.83
N LEU A 51 7.84 5.08 3.59
CA LEU A 51 6.40 5.04 3.84
C LEU A 51 6.12 5.11 5.35
N LYS A 52 5.07 5.83 5.74
CA LYS A 52 4.74 6.07 7.15
C LYS A 52 3.24 5.90 7.39
N LYS A 53 2.89 5.61 8.64
CA LYS A 53 1.51 5.66 9.12
C LYS A 53 0.91 7.06 8.85
N GLY A 54 -0.31 7.08 8.31
CA GLY A 54 -1.02 8.30 7.97
C GLY A 54 -0.75 8.80 6.55
N ASP A 55 0.16 8.17 5.81
CA ASP A 55 0.31 8.44 4.38
C ASP A 55 -0.96 8.03 3.63
N VAL A 56 -1.30 8.81 2.62
CA VAL A 56 -2.39 8.50 1.70
C VAL A 56 -1.82 8.39 0.29
N ILE A 57 -1.83 7.21 -0.28
CA ILE A 57 -1.41 6.98 -1.66
C ILE A 57 -2.55 7.44 -2.56
N ILE A 58 -2.25 8.45 -3.38
CA ILE A 58 -3.20 9.07 -4.32
C ILE A 58 -2.80 8.82 -5.78
N GLY A 59 -1.61 8.27 -6.01
CA GLY A 59 -1.16 7.85 -7.33
C GLY A 59 0.04 6.91 -7.29
N ALA A 60 0.23 6.18 -8.39
CA ALA A 60 1.41 5.34 -8.63
C ALA A 60 1.77 5.39 -10.11
N ASN A 61 3.05 5.58 -10.45
CA ASN A 61 3.56 5.63 -11.82
C ASN A 61 2.77 6.58 -12.75
N GLN A 62 2.49 7.79 -12.26
CA GLN A 62 1.68 8.81 -12.95
C GLN A 62 0.21 8.43 -13.20
N GLN A 63 -0.25 7.31 -12.64
CA GLN A 63 -1.65 6.91 -12.68
C GLN A 63 -2.33 7.28 -11.34
N PRO A 64 -3.54 7.85 -11.38
CA PRO A 64 -4.31 8.12 -10.16
C PRO A 64 -4.67 6.80 -9.48
N VAL A 65 -4.62 6.80 -8.15
CA VAL A 65 -5.00 5.66 -7.31
C VAL A 65 -6.12 6.11 -6.40
N LYS A 66 -7.31 5.58 -6.63
CA LYS A 66 -8.54 5.91 -5.88
C LYS A 66 -8.86 4.91 -4.78
N ASN A 67 -8.37 3.68 -4.94
CA ASN A 67 -8.62 2.57 -4.04
C ASN A 67 -7.51 1.52 -4.15
N ILE A 68 -7.53 0.55 -3.23
CA ILE A 68 -6.52 -0.49 -3.11
C ILE A 68 -6.50 -1.45 -4.30
N ALA A 69 -7.62 -1.62 -5.02
CA ALA A 69 -7.68 -2.48 -6.19
C ALA A 69 -6.93 -1.87 -7.37
N GLU A 70 -7.06 -0.56 -7.59
CA GLU A 70 -6.28 0.18 -8.58
C GLU A 70 -4.79 0.18 -8.25
N LEU A 71 -4.44 0.39 -6.98
CA LEU A 71 -3.04 0.29 -6.54
C LEU A 71 -2.48 -1.10 -6.85
N ARG A 72 -3.19 -2.16 -6.47
CA ARG A 72 -2.77 -3.55 -6.74
C ARG A 72 -2.56 -3.77 -8.23
N LYS A 73 -3.46 -3.31 -9.09
CA LYS A 73 -3.34 -3.46 -10.55
C LYS A 73 -2.03 -2.88 -11.10
N ILE A 74 -1.58 -1.74 -10.56
CA ILE A 74 -0.31 -1.10 -10.96
C ILE A 74 0.88 -1.91 -10.45
N LEU A 75 0.79 -2.46 -9.24
CA LEU A 75 1.85 -3.29 -8.66
C LEU A 75 1.98 -4.65 -9.36
N ASP A 76 0.86 -5.23 -9.79
CA ASP A 76 0.80 -6.51 -10.51
C ASP A 76 1.50 -6.42 -11.88
N SER A 77 1.58 -5.22 -12.47
CA SER A 77 2.36 -5.01 -13.69
C SER A 77 3.87 -5.07 -13.47
N LYS A 78 4.33 -5.22 -12.21
CA LYS A 78 5.74 -5.34 -11.80
C LYS A 78 6.64 -4.31 -12.50
N PRO A 79 6.36 -3.02 -12.34
CA PRO A 79 7.15 -1.99 -13.00
C PRO A 79 8.59 -2.02 -12.48
N SER A 80 9.56 -1.77 -13.36
CA SER A 80 10.98 -1.67 -12.98
C SER A 80 11.25 -0.49 -12.05
N VAL A 81 10.40 0.53 -12.07
CA VAL A 81 10.45 1.66 -11.14
C VAL A 81 9.04 1.90 -10.61
N LEU A 82 8.90 1.98 -9.29
CA LEU A 82 7.67 2.36 -8.63
C LEU A 82 7.81 3.78 -8.07
N ALA A 83 6.96 4.68 -8.56
CA ALA A 83 6.84 6.05 -8.10
C ALA A 83 5.47 6.25 -7.45
N LEU A 84 5.43 6.27 -6.11
CA LEU A 84 4.22 6.51 -5.35
C LEU A 84 4.04 8.01 -5.11
N ASN A 85 2.89 8.56 -5.50
CA ASN A 85 2.45 9.87 -5.06
C ASN A 85 1.66 9.71 -3.76
N ILE A 86 2.22 10.25 -2.68
CA ILE A 86 1.64 10.20 -1.34
C ILE A 86 1.25 11.60 -0.86
N GLN A 87 0.14 11.70 -0.16
CA GLN A 87 -0.21 12.84 0.66
C GLN A 87 0.11 12.53 2.12
N ARG A 88 0.97 13.34 2.73
CA ARG A 88 1.40 13.24 4.13
C ARG A 88 1.10 14.55 4.84
N GLY A 89 0.05 14.54 5.65
CA GLY A 89 -0.54 15.79 6.16
C GLY A 89 -0.99 16.67 5.00
N ASP A 90 -0.46 17.89 4.93
CA ASP A 90 -0.79 18.86 3.88
C ASP A 90 0.19 18.83 2.69
N SER A 91 1.24 18.01 2.76
CA SER A 91 2.24 17.90 1.70
C SER A 91 1.98 16.72 0.77
N SER A 92 2.24 16.91 -0.52
CA SER A 92 2.34 15.82 -1.50
C SER A 92 3.82 15.50 -1.75
N ILE A 93 4.18 14.23 -1.65
CA ILE A 93 5.56 13.74 -1.76
C ILE A 93 5.57 12.56 -2.73
N TYR A 94 6.69 12.39 -3.44
CA TYR A 94 6.93 11.18 -4.22
C TYR A 94 7.93 10.27 -3.51
N LEU A 95 7.57 8.99 -3.37
CA LEU A 95 8.49 7.93 -2.97
C LEU A 95 8.85 7.11 -4.20
N LEU A 96 10.14 6.92 -4.42
CA LEU A 96 10.67 6.20 -5.57
C LEU A 96 11.34 4.92 -5.10
N MET A 97 11.20 3.88 -5.92
CA MET A 97 11.85 2.60 -5.72
C MET A 97 12.21 1.99 -7.06
N GLN A 98 13.39 1.38 -7.13
CA GLN A 98 13.99 0.81 -8.33
C GLN A 98 14.30 -0.68 -8.10
#